data_AF-A0A730PP62-F1
#
_entry.id   AF-A0A730PP62-F1
#
_cell.length_a   1.000
_cell.length_b   1.000
_cell.length_c   1.000
_cell.angle_alpha   90.00
_cell.angle_beta   90.00
_cell.angle_gamma   90.00
#
_symmetry.space_group_name_H-M   'P 1'
#
loop_
_entity.id
_entity.type
_entity.pdbx_description
1 polymer ?
#
loop_
_entity_poly.entity_id
_entity_poly.type
_entity_poly.pdbx_seq_one_letter_code
_entity_poly.pdbx_strand_id
1 'polypeptide(L)' 'MSGTSLKYEPTTGELCLTAVGVGDKYYEKNRGNARLPATMLSQEEAELLEEMAAQFGTKKAALIAGLQLLKAHQEE' A
#
# COMPACT_ATOMS: atom_id res chain seq x y z
N MET A 1 9.39 -4.15 13.96
CA MET A 1 9.54 -5.57 14.40
C MET A 1 10.49 -6.23 13.43
N SER A 2 11.70 -6.56 13.88
CA SER A 2 12.80 -7.11 13.06
C SER A 2 12.68 -8.63 13.01
N GLY A 3 12.52 -9.21 11.83
CA GLY A 3 12.54 -10.68 11.66
C GLY A 3 13.95 -11.17 11.39
N THR A 4 14.45 -12.12 12.19
CA THR A 4 15.71 -12.83 11.93
C THR A 4 15.42 -14.10 11.14
N SER A 5 16.15 -14.32 10.04
CA SER A 5 16.08 -15.56 9.25
C SER A 5 17.39 -16.32 9.36
N LEU A 6 17.30 -17.62 9.69
CA LEU A 6 18.41 -18.56 9.76
C LEU A 6 18.73 -19.06 8.36
N LYS A 7 19.98 -18.86 7.91
CA LYS A 7 20.49 -19.46 6.68
C LYS A 7 21.66 -20.39 7.02
N TYR A 8 21.67 -21.57 6.40
CA TYR A 8 22.72 -22.56 6.53
C TYR A 8 23.81 -22.30 5.49
N GLU A 9 25.07 -22.15 5.92
CA GLU A 9 26.22 -22.04 5.01
C GLU A 9 26.91 -23.40 4.84
N PRO A 10 26.94 -23.97 3.62
CA PRO A 10 27.47 -25.33 3.39
C PRO A 10 29.01 -25.41 3.41
N THR A 11 29.70 -24.27 3.40
CA THR A 11 31.18 -24.18 3.36
C THR A 11 31.84 -24.31 4.72
N THR A 12 31.17 -23.85 5.78
CA THR A 12 31.66 -23.92 7.17
C THR A 12 30.81 -24.82 8.05
N GLY A 13 29.62 -25.22 7.58
CA GLY A 13 28.68 -26.05 8.34
C GLY A 13 27.98 -25.29 9.46
N GLU A 14 28.07 -23.96 9.48
CA GLU A 14 27.52 -23.12 10.53
C GLU A 14 26.17 -22.49 10.13
N LEU A 15 25.30 -22.30 11.12
CA LEU A 15 24.04 -21.59 10.96
C LEU A 15 24.28 -20.10 11.24
N CYS A 16 24.23 -19.27 10.20
CA CYS A 16 24.41 -17.83 10.34
C CYS A 16 23.05 -17.11 10.38
N LEU A 17 22.88 -16.27 11.42
CA LEU A 17 21.73 -15.38 11.56
C LEU A 17 21.95 -14.13 10.69
N THR A 18 21.16 -13.98 9.64
CA THR A 18 21.17 -12.75 8.82
C THR A 18 20.00 -11.86 9.21
N ALA A 19 20.29 -10.61 9.58
CA ALA A 19 19.27 -9.60 9.84
C ALA A 19 18.68 -9.12 8.51
N VAL A 20 17.41 -9.44 8.25
CA VAL A 20 16.72 -8.99 7.04
C VAL A 20 16.07 -7.63 7.34
N GLY A 21 16.75 -6.53 6.99
CA GLY A 21 16.21 -5.18 7.06
C GLY A 21 15.23 -4.90 5.92
N VAL A 22 13.96 -5.29 6.05
CA VAL A 22 12.90 -5.04 5.03
C VAL A 22 12.08 -3.77 5.33
N GLY A 23 12.45 -2.96 6.32
CA GLY A 23 11.60 -1.87 6.82
C GLY A 23 11.78 -0.49 6.16
N ASP A 24 13.02 -0.05 5.93
CA ASP A 24 13.27 1.40 5.81
C ASP A 24 13.18 1.96 4.38
N LYS A 25 13.65 1.23 3.37
CA LYS A 25 13.74 1.75 1.99
C LYS A 25 12.39 2.05 1.33
N TYR A 26 11.31 1.39 1.77
CA TYR A 26 9.95 1.60 1.25
C TYR A 26 9.24 2.78 1.94
N TYR A 27 9.59 3.05 3.20
CA TYR A 27 9.05 4.17 3.97
C TYR A 27 9.66 5.51 3.54
N GLU A 28 10.97 5.56 3.27
CA GLU A 28 11.64 6.79 2.83
C GLU A 28 11.16 7.30 1.47
N LYS A 29 10.94 6.42 0.50
CA LYS A 29 10.42 6.80 -0.83
C LYS A 29 8.98 7.35 -0.81
N ASN A 30 8.21 7.06 0.24
CA ASN A 30 6.81 7.43 0.36
C ASN A 30 6.57 8.50 1.44
N ARG A 31 7.62 9.11 2.00
CA ARG A 31 7.51 10.11 3.08
C ARG A 31 6.71 11.36 2.72
N GLY A 32 6.50 11.64 1.44
CA GLY A 32 5.63 12.73 0.95
C GLY A 32 4.28 12.27 0.39
N ASN A 33 4.02 10.96 0.34
CA ASN A 33 2.78 10.43 -0.21
C ASN A 33 1.74 10.29 0.90
N ALA A 34 0.62 11.01 0.77
CA ALA A 34 -0.53 10.82 1.64
C ALA A 34 -1.01 9.37 1.51
N ARG A 35 -1.12 8.69 2.65
CA ARG A 35 -1.69 7.35 2.71
C ARG A 35 -3.20 7.48 2.81
N LEU A 36 -3.90 6.67 2.02
CA LEU A 36 -5.33 6.49 2.23
C LEU A 36 -5.53 5.92 3.65
N PRO A 37 -6.61 6.33 4.35
CA PRO A 37 -6.92 5.79 5.66
C PRO A 37 -7.01 4.26 5.57
N ALA A 38 -6.47 3.57 6.58
CA ALA A 38 -6.59 2.12 6.70
C ALA A 38 -7.98 1.73 7.24
N THR A 39 -9.03 2.24 6.61
CA THR A 39 -10.42 1.91 6.93
C THR A 39 -10.84 0.71 6.09
N MET A 40 -11.50 -0.25 6.71
CA MET A 40 -12.16 -1.32 5.98
C MET A 40 -13.41 -0.75 5.31
N LEU A 41 -13.52 -0.96 4.01
CA LEU A 41 -14.74 -0.67 3.26
C LEU A 41 -15.75 -1.77 3.55
N SER A 42 -17.03 -1.39 3.59
CA SER A 42 -18.13 -2.35 3.51
C SER A 42 -18.09 -3.08 2.16
N GLN A 43 -18.85 -4.17 2.05
CA GLN A 43 -18.96 -4.90 0.77
C GLN A 43 -19.49 -4.00 -0.35
N GLU A 44 -20.54 -3.23 -0.08
CA GLU A 44 -21.15 -2.30 -1.04
C GLU A 44 -20.16 -1.21 -1.49
N GLU A 45 -19.41 -0.63 -0.54
CA GLU A 45 -18.39 0.37 -0.84
C GLU A 45 -17.25 -0.20 -1.70
N ALA A 46 -16.86 -1.46 -1.44
CA ALA A 46 -15.83 -2.14 -2.19
C ALA A 46 -16.29 -2.46 -3.63
N GLU A 47 -17.54 -2.91 -3.80
CA GLU A 47 -18.15 -3.18 -5.10
C GLU A 47 -18.26 -1.91 -5.93
N LEU A 48 -18.76 -0.82 -5.33
CA LEU A 48 -18.81 0.49 -5.98
C LEU A 48 -17.42 0.96 -6.43
N LEU A 49 -16.41 0.82 -5.57
CA LEU A 49 -15.04 1.18 -5.91
C LEU A 49 -14.48 0.33 -7.05
N GLU A 50 -14.88 -0.93 -7.14
CA GLU A 50 -14.48 -1.87 -8.18
C GLU A 50 -15.14 -1.55 -9.53
N GLU A 51 -16.43 -1.22 -9.54
CA GLU A 51 -17.14 -0.72 -10.72
C GLU A 51 -16.52 0.56 -11.27
N MET A 52 -16.22 1.51 -10.37
CA MET A 52 -15.57 2.75 -10.76
C MET A 52 -14.13 2.50 -11.21
N ALA A 53 -13.41 1.58 -10.58
CA ALA A 53 -12.08 1.19 -11.05
C ALA A 53 -12.11 0.56 -12.44
N ALA A 54 -13.17 -0.15 -12.83
CA ALA A 54 -13.32 -0.68 -14.18
C ALA A 54 -13.42 0.44 -15.22
N GLN A 55 -14.04 1.59 -14.86
CA GLN A 55 -14.18 2.75 -15.75
C GLN A 55 -12.90 3.61 -15.79
N PHE A 56 -12.26 3.83 -14.64
CA PHE A 56 -11.09 4.71 -14.49
C PHE A 56 -9.75 3.95 -14.54
N GLY A 57 -9.78 2.64 -14.76
CA GLY A 57 -8.64 1.73 -14.86
C GLY A 57 -8.04 1.27 -13.53
N THR A 58 -8.06 2.11 -12.48
CA THR A 58 -7.57 1.72 -11.15
C THR A 58 -8.44 2.29 -10.04
N LYS A 59 -8.51 1.60 -8.89
CA LYS A 59 -9.19 2.07 -7.67
C LYS A 59 -8.67 3.43 -7.23
N LYS A 60 -7.36 3.68 -7.37
CA LYS A 60 -6.75 4.99 -7.06
C LYS A 60 -7.27 6.09 -8.00
N ALA A 61 -7.32 5.85 -9.31
CA ALA A 61 -7.80 6.83 -10.27
C ALA A 61 -9.28 7.18 -10.05
N ALA A 62 -10.11 6.17 -9.77
CA ALA A 62 -11.51 6.35 -9.41
C ALA A 62 -11.68 7.25 -8.17
N LEU A 63 -10.92 6.98 -7.10
CA LEU A 63 -10.97 7.80 -5.88
C LEU A 63 -10.57 9.25 -6.14
N ILE A 64 -9.48 9.48 -6.90
CA ILE A 64 -9.04 10.84 -7.22
C ILE A 64 -10.07 11.59 -8.08
N ALA A 65 -10.65 10.93 -9.08
CA ALA A 65 -11.70 11.52 -9.91
C ALA A 65 -12.93 11.90 -9.07
N GLY A 66 -13.37 11.03 -8.15
CA GLY A 66 -14.46 11.33 -7.22
C GLY A 66 -14.15 12.53 -6.31
N LEU A 67 -12.94 12.60 -5.76
CA LEU A 67 -12.51 13.74 -4.94
C LEU A 67 -12.46 15.06 -5.73
N GLN A 68 -12.06 15.01 -7.00
CA GLN A 68 -12.06 16.19 -7.88
C GLN A 68 -13.49 16.67 -8.17
N LEU A 69 -14.44 15.76 -8.40
CA LEU A 69 -15.85 16.10 -8.58
C LEU A 69 -16.45 16.72 -7.32
N LEU A 70 -16.16 16.16 -6.14
CA LEU A 70 -16.61 16.72 -4.87
C LEU A 70 -16.03 18.12 -4.62
N LYS A 71 -14.76 18.34 -4.97
CA LYS A 71 -14.14 19.66 -4.88
C LYS A 71 -14.84 20.66 -5.80
N ALA A 72 -15.11 20.28 -7.05
CA ALA A 72 -15.82 21.15 -7.99
C ALA A 72 -17.23 21.51 -7.50
N HIS A 73 -17.94 20.56 -6.90
CA HIS A 73 -19.28 20.79 -6.32
C HIS A 73 -19.29 21.66 -5.06
N GLN A 74 -18.18 21.78 -4.33
CA GLN A 74 -18.08 22.65 -3.14
C GLN A 74 -17.68 24.09 -3.48
N GLU A 75 -17.20 24.34 -4.70
CA GLU A 75 -16.81 25.67 -5.17
C GLU A 75 -17.98 26.41 -5.88
N GLU A 76 -19.14 25.77 -6.04
CA GLU A 76 -20.43 26.35 -6.48
C GLU A 76 -21.32 26.77 -5.29
#